data_AF-A0A0D6L6B4-F1
#
_entry.id   AF-A0A0D6L6B4-F1
#
_cell.length_a   1.000
_cell.length_b   1.000
_cell.length_c   1.000
_cell.angle_alpha   90.00
_cell.angle_beta   90.00
_cell.angle_gamma   90.00
#
_symmetry.space_group_name_H-M   'P 1'
#
loop_
_entity.id
_entity.type
_entity.pdbx_description
1 polymer ?
#
loop_
_entity_poly.entity_id
_entity_poly.type
_entity_poly.pdbx_seq_one_letter_code
_entity_poly.pdbx_strand_id
1 'polypeptide(L)'
;TSSWRCNIDGLWSEDGPNTMECQSDWTIQRQDALEETIKDQDASGIPELLRAMTSDTRRPMVAGDLPKLLNVLDVVQDLVSREPWAKSSQKLVNQLIVNVVHNALRAKEMWRNWPLKKRQTFATRLLSCVERAMTSASVTVHSSENYVQPLVMTEMSENIKTSTQPSNYFLFPSMALWAGENNVDSVDIPKEALELAGLDRSRVYYASYANIGDEMEPPVELISASEENPQGGERRRRVVSRVVAASVVLEGRSVRLPILPRP
;
A
#
# COMPACT_ATOMS: atom_id res chain seq x y z
N THR A 1 -19.33 -18.97 -5.80
CA THR A 1 -20.77 -18.93 -5.38
C THR A 1 -20.89 -18.10 -4.12
N SER A 2 -21.92 -17.27 -3.96
CA SER A 2 -22.12 -16.52 -2.71
C SER A 2 -22.94 -17.34 -1.71
N SER A 3 -22.68 -17.15 -0.41
CA SER A 3 -23.46 -17.78 0.67
C SER A 3 -23.92 -16.74 1.69
N TRP A 4 -25.13 -16.87 2.23
CA TRP A 4 -25.61 -16.00 3.30
C TRP A 4 -26.25 -16.87 4.38
N ARG A 5 -25.78 -16.75 5.61
CA ARG A 5 -26.21 -17.60 6.72
C ARG A 5 -27.36 -16.94 7.46
N CYS A 6 -28.45 -17.67 7.62
CA CYS A 6 -29.55 -17.31 8.50
C CYS A 6 -29.25 -17.87 9.91
N ASN A 7 -29.45 -17.06 10.94
CA ASN A 7 -29.26 -17.45 12.33
C ASN A 7 -30.52 -18.16 12.88
N ILE A 8 -30.43 -18.67 14.12
CA ILE A 8 -31.53 -19.39 14.77
C ILE A 8 -32.76 -18.51 15.05
N ASP A 9 -32.59 -17.20 15.07
CA ASP A 9 -33.66 -16.21 15.28
C ASP A 9 -34.36 -15.82 13.97
N GLY A 10 -33.99 -16.45 12.83
CA GLY A 10 -34.54 -16.13 11.52
C GLY A 10 -34.01 -14.83 10.91
N LEU A 11 -32.93 -14.28 11.46
CA LEU A 11 -32.25 -13.09 10.98
C LEU A 11 -30.97 -13.47 10.24
N TRP A 12 -30.55 -12.63 9.29
CA TRP A 12 -29.26 -12.80 8.64
C TRP A 12 -28.12 -12.60 9.62
N SER A 13 -27.13 -13.50 9.61
CA SER A 13 -26.03 -13.50 10.58
C SER A 13 -25.02 -12.38 10.37
N GLU A 14 -24.98 -11.80 9.16
CA GLU A 14 -24.07 -10.73 8.75
C GLU A 14 -24.80 -9.75 7.84
N ASP A 15 -24.28 -8.51 7.76
CA ASP A 15 -24.85 -7.39 6.98
C ASP A 15 -24.93 -7.63 5.46
N GLY A 16 -24.39 -8.76 4.97
CA GLY A 16 -24.50 -9.16 3.57
C GLY A 16 -24.03 -10.59 3.30
N PRO A 17 -24.20 -11.07 2.06
CA PRO A 17 -23.70 -12.38 1.66
C PRO A 17 -22.17 -12.40 1.68
N ASN A 18 -21.62 -13.57 1.98
CA ASN A 18 -20.21 -13.88 1.82
C ASN A 18 -19.89 -14.05 0.33
N THR A 19 -19.02 -13.18 -0.17
CA THR A 19 -18.56 -13.14 -1.57
C THR A 19 -17.10 -13.54 -1.76
N MET A 20 -16.46 -14.18 -0.77
CA MET A 20 -15.05 -14.58 -0.86
C MET A 20 -14.77 -15.58 -2.00
N GLU A 21 -15.76 -16.40 -2.37
CA GLU A 21 -15.69 -17.36 -3.49
C GLU A 21 -16.34 -16.82 -4.78
N CYS A 22 -16.70 -15.54 -4.81
CA CYS A 22 -17.15 -14.87 -6.02
C CYS A 22 -15.96 -14.22 -6.71
N GLN A 23 -15.92 -14.30 -8.03
CA GLN A 23 -14.95 -13.58 -8.84
C GLN A 23 -15.67 -12.90 -9.99
N SER A 24 -15.26 -11.68 -10.30
CA SER A 24 -15.74 -10.94 -11.46
C SER A 24 -14.96 -11.38 -12.71
N ASP A 25 -15.64 -11.47 -13.86
CA ASP A 25 -15.03 -11.90 -15.14
C ASP A 25 -13.80 -11.06 -15.53
N TRP A 26 -13.78 -9.78 -15.17
CA TRP A 26 -12.64 -8.90 -15.45
C TRP A 26 -11.36 -9.43 -14.82
N THR A 27 -11.42 -10.08 -13.65
CA THR A 27 -10.21 -10.59 -12.97
C THR A 27 -9.54 -11.69 -13.79
N ILE A 28 -10.33 -12.54 -14.46
CA ILE A 28 -9.83 -13.57 -15.37
C ILE A 28 -9.23 -12.90 -16.61
N GLN A 29 -9.97 -11.98 -17.24
CA GLN A 29 -9.49 -11.28 -18.44
C GLN A 29 -8.18 -10.52 -18.22
N ARG A 30 -7.97 -9.93 -17.04
CA ARG A 30 -6.72 -9.24 -16.69
C ARG A 30 -5.58 -10.21 -16.42
N GLN A 31 -5.87 -11.38 -15.87
CA GLN A 31 -4.87 -12.43 -15.70
C GLN A 31 -4.40 -12.96 -17.07
N ASP A 32 -5.33 -13.28 -17.96
CA ASP A 32 -5.02 -13.78 -19.31
C ASP A 32 -4.24 -12.72 -20.12
N ALA A 33 -4.68 -11.45 -20.09
CA ALA A 33 -3.98 -10.36 -20.77
C ALA A 33 -2.57 -10.11 -20.22
N LEU A 34 -2.35 -10.31 -18.91
CA LEU A 34 -1.02 -10.24 -18.31
C LEU A 34 -0.12 -11.37 -18.84
N GLU A 35 -0.63 -12.59 -18.91
CA GLU A 35 0.11 -13.75 -19.41
C GLU A 35 0.50 -13.57 -20.88
N GLU A 36 -0.40 -13.04 -21.72
CA GLU A 36 -0.11 -12.68 -23.11
C GLU A 36 0.95 -11.58 -23.21
N THR A 37 0.80 -10.51 -22.43
CA THR A 37 1.79 -9.41 -22.38
C THR A 37 3.19 -9.90 -22.01
N ILE A 38 3.29 -10.82 -21.05
CA ILE A 38 4.56 -11.42 -20.63
C ILE A 38 5.14 -12.30 -21.75
N LYS A 39 4.31 -13.12 -22.38
CA LYS A 39 4.71 -14.03 -23.45
C LYS A 39 5.28 -13.27 -24.65
N ASP A 40 4.64 -12.17 -25.02
CA ASP A 40 5.01 -11.36 -26.18
C ASP A 40 6.06 -10.28 -25.84
N GLN A 41 6.43 -10.14 -24.56
CA GLN A 41 7.33 -9.10 -24.03
C GLN A 41 6.90 -7.69 -24.45
N ASP A 42 5.60 -7.44 -24.44
CA ASP A 42 5.04 -6.16 -24.87
C ASP A 42 5.13 -5.11 -23.76
N ALA A 43 6.14 -4.23 -23.87
CA ALA A 43 6.36 -3.12 -22.94
C ALA A 43 5.18 -2.14 -22.82
N SER A 44 4.33 -2.06 -23.85
CA SER A 44 3.15 -1.19 -23.88
C SER A 44 1.92 -1.84 -23.23
N GLY A 45 1.85 -3.17 -23.28
CA GLY A 45 0.79 -3.97 -22.68
C GLY A 45 0.68 -3.81 -21.16
N ILE A 46 1.80 -3.62 -20.44
CA ILE A 46 1.76 -3.46 -18.97
C ILE A 46 0.99 -2.20 -18.55
N PRO A 47 1.32 -0.98 -19.04
CA PRO A 47 0.48 0.19 -18.79
C PRO A 47 -0.97 0.05 -19.27
N GLU A 48 -1.23 -0.61 -20.40
CA GLU A 48 -2.59 -0.80 -20.91
C GLU A 48 -3.42 -1.69 -19.99
N LEU A 49 -2.84 -2.80 -19.53
CA LEU A 49 -3.42 -3.67 -18.50
C LEU A 49 -3.79 -2.87 -17.25
N LEU A 50 -2.85 -2.07 -16.72
CA LEU A 50 -3.10 -1.28 -15.50
C LEU A 50 -4.12 -0.16 -15.70
N ARG A 51 -4.20 0.44 -16.90
CA ARG A 51 -5.28 1.38 -17.24
C ARG A 51 -6.64 0.69 -17.23
N ALA A 52 -6.71 -0.51 -17.81
CA ALA A 52 -7.93 -1.30 -17.83
C ALA A 52 -8.34 -1.70 -16.40
N MET A 53 -7.39 -2.17 -15.57
CA MET A 53 -7.63 -2.42 -14.14
C MET A 53 -8.08 -1.16 -13.39
N THR A 54 -7.51 0.01 -13.69
CA THR A 54 -7.96 1.28 -13.09
C THR A 54 -9.43 1.57 -13.43
N SER A 55 -9.88 1.20 -14.63
CA SER A 55 -11.29 1.33 -15.04
C SER A 55 -12.18 0.31 -14.33
N ASP A 56 -11.78 -0.95 -14.30
CA ASP A 56 -12.58 -2.04 -13.70
C ASP A 56 -12.74 -1.86 -12.19
N THR A 57 -11.67 -1.46 -11.50
CA THR A 57 -11.66 -1.23 -10.04
C THR A 57 -12.46 0.00 -9.59
N ARG A 58 -12.89 0.86 -10.52
CA ARG A 58 -13.84 1.94 -10.19
C ARG A 58 -15.25 1.42 -9.96
N ARG A 59 -15.59 0.27 -10.54
CA ARG A 59 -16.88 -0.40 -10.37
C ARG A 59 -16.91 -1.16 -9.04
N PRO A 60 -18.10 -1.51 -8.52
CA PRO A 60 -18.19 -2.37 -7.35
C PRO A 60 -17.43 -3.68 -7.57
N MET A 61 -16.65 -4.09 -6.57
CA MET A 61 -15.87 -5.31 -6.56
C MET A 61 -16.36 -6.23 -5.44
N VAL A 62 -16.23 -7.54 -5.65
CA VAL A 62 -16.58 -8.56 -4.66
C VAL A 62 -15.34 -9.02 -3.91
N ALA A 63 -15.50 -9.64 -2.74
CA ALA A 63 -14.37 -9.99 -1.88
C ALA A 63 -13.34 -10.90 -2.55
N GLY A 64 -13.76 -11.86 -3.38
CA GLY A 64 -12.85 -12.73 -4.12
C GLY A 64 -12.03 -12.05 -5.22
N ASP A 65 -12.37 -10.80 -5.62
CA ASP A 65 -11.57 -10.04 -6.59
C ASP A 65 -10.23 -9.56 -5.98
N LEU A 66 -10.19 -9.29 -4.67
CA LEU A 66 -9.02 -8.76 -3.96
C LEU A 66 -7.76 -9.62 -4.13
N PRO A 67 -7.76 -10.93 -3.82
CA PRO A 67 -6.56 -11.75 -4.01
C PRO A 67 -6.12 -11.81 -5.48
N LYS A 68 -7.05 -11.75 -6.44
CA LYS A 68 -6.71 -11.75 -7.88
C LYS A 68 -6.05 -10.45 -8.29
N LEU A 69 -6.62 -9.31 -7.90
CA LEU A 69 -6.04 -7.98 -8.08
C LEU A 69 -4.63 -7.91 -7.49
N LEU A 70 -4.45 -8.38 -6.26
CA LEU A 70 -3.13 -8.39 -5.60
C LEU A 70 -2.12 -9.27 -6.33
N ASN A 71 -2.53 -10.43 -6.85
CA ASN A 71 -1.66 -11.30 -7.61
C ASN A 71 -1.18 -10.62 -8.91
N VAL A 72 -2.09 -9.99 -9.66
CA VAL A 72 -1.73 -9.25 -10.88
C VAL A 72 -0.77 -8.11 -10.55
N LEU A 73 -1.05 -7.33 -9.51
CA LEU A 73 -0.15 -6.27 -9.06
C LEU A 73 1.23 -6.79 -8.64
N ASP A 74 1.29 -7.91 -7.93
CA ASP A 74 2.56 -8.51 -7.49
C ASP A 74 3.42 -8.96 -8.67
N VAL A 75 2.81 -9.60 -9.68
CA VAL A 75 3.52 -10.02 -10.90
C VAL A 75 3.97 -8.82 -11.71
N VAL A 76 3.11 -7.82 -11.92
CA VAL A 76 3.48 -6.58 -12.64
C VAL A 76 4.66 -5.88 -11.96
N GLN A 77 4.66 -5.81 -10.63
CA GLN A 77 5.75 -5.22 -9.87
C GLN A 77 7.07 -5.99 -10.02
N ASP A 78 7.02 -7.32 -9.95
CA ASP A 78 8.20 -8.16 -10.15
C ASP A 78 8.75 -8.03 -11.57
N LEU A 79 7.85 -7.98 -12.56
CA LEU A 79 8.18 -7.86 -13.98
C LEU A 79 8.89 -6.53 -14.29
N VAL A 80 8.28 -5.40 -13.91
CA VAL A 80 8.85 -4.07 -14.16
C VAL A 80 10.17 -3.85 -13.42
N SER A 81 10.33 -4.47 -12.26
CA SER A 81 11.58 -4.40 -11.49
C SER A 81 12.72 -5.19 -12.12
N ARG A 82 12.43 -6.38 -12.65
CA ARG A 82 13.45 -7.35 -13.10
C ARG A 82 13.74 -7.25 -14.59
N GLU A 83 12.71 -7.13 -15.41
CA GLU A 83 12.81 -7.28 -16.86
C GLU A 83 13.18 -5.97 -17.55
N PRO A 84 14.27 -5.92 -18.34
CA PRO A 84 14.70 -4.70 -19.02
C PRO A 84 13.67 -4.11 -19.97
N TRP A 85 12.91 -4.96 -20.68
CA TRP A 85 11.92 -4.54 -21.66
C TRP A 85 10.76 -3.77 -21.02
N ALA A 86 10.43 -4.06 -19.76
CA ALA A 86 9.32 -3.46 -19.03
C ALA A 86 9.69 -2.11 -18.34
N LYS A 87 10.99 -1.80 -18.22
CA LYS A 87 11.47 -0.63 -17.44
C LYS A 87 11.16 0.72 -18.08
N SER A 88 10.99 0.77 -19.41
CA SER A 88 10.74 2.02 -20.14
C SER A 88 9.46 2.74 -19.70
N SER A 89 8.46 1.98 -19.22
CA SER A 89 7.15 2.48 -18.82
C SER A 89 6.99 2.70 -17.31
N GLN A 90 8.06 2.59 -16.53
CA GLN A 90 8.00 2.48 -15.06
C GLN A 90 7.29 3.65 -14.36
N LYS A 91 7.52 4.89 -14.81
CA LYS A 91 6.84 6.08 -14.25
C LYS A 91 5.32 5.98 -14.40
N LEU A 92 4.86 5.62 -15.61
CA LEU A 92 3.45 5.46 -15.90
C LEU A 92 2.83 4.27 -15.14
N VAL A 93 3.56 3.16 -15.04
CA VAL A 93 3.16 2.00 -14.22
C VAL A 93 2.94 2.42 -12.77
N ASN A 94 3.87 3.17 -12.16
CA ASN A 94 3.76 3.63 -10.78
C ASN A 94 2.50 4.46 -10.56
N GLN A 95 2.23 5.44 -11.44
CA GLN A 95 1.02 6.24 -11.38
C GLN A 95 -0.25 5.36 -11.42
N LEU A 96 -0.29 4.38 -12.31
CA LEU A 96 -1.46 3.52 -12.48
C LEU A 96 -1.65 2.56 -11.29
N ILE A 97 -0.56 2.07 -10.70
CA ILE A 97 -0.63 1.25 -9.48
C ILE A 97 -1.20 2.05 -8.32
N VAL A 98 -0.76 3.30 -8.13
CA VAL A 98 -1.33 4.18 -7.10
C VAL A 98 -2.83 4.39 -7.33
N ASN A 99 -3.28 4.53 -8.58
CA ASN A 99 -4.71 4.64 -8.91
C ASN A 99 -5.49 3.36 -8.60
N VAL A 100 -4.96 2.19 -8.94
CA VAL A 100 -5.58 0.90 -8.62
C VAL A 100 -5.67 0.70 -7.11
N VAL A 101 -4.61 1.03 -6.37
CA VAL A 101 -4.57 0.94 -4.90
C VAL A 101 -5.59 1.90 -4.29
N HIS A 102 -5.68 3.14 -4.78
CA HIS A 102 -6.72 4.09 -4.34
C HIS A 102 -8.13 3.51 -4.52
N ASN A 103 -8.43 2.92 -5.67
CA ASN A 103 -9.73 2.30 -5.93
C ASN A 103 -9.98 1.09 -5.03
N ALA A 104 -8.97 0.25 -4.79
CA ALA A 104 -9.05 -0.90 -3.90
C ALA A 104 -9.37 -0.49 -2.45
N LEU A 105 -8.74 0.58 -1.94
CA LEU A 105 -9.02 1.13 -0.62
C LEU A 105 -10.43 1.75 -0.51
N ARG A 106 -10.98 2.24 -1.62
CA ARG A 106 -12.34 2.79 -1.66
C ARG A 106 -13.41 1.70 -1.59
N ALA A 107 -13.13 0.51 -2.09
CA ALA A 107 -14.09 -0.58 -2.24
C ALA A 107 -14.29 -1.39 -0.94
N LYS A 108 -14.98 -0.82 0.05
CA LYS A 108 -15.17 -1.43 1.38
C LYS A 108 -15.76 -2.85 1.35
N GLU A 109 -16.71 -3.12 0.44
CA GLU A 109 -17.35 -4.45 0.34
C GLU A 109 -16.36 -5.58 -0.02
N MET A 110 -15.30 -5.24 -0.76
CA MET A 110 -14.26 -6.19 -1.13
C MET A 110 -13.44 -6.67 0.09
N TRP A 111 -13.41 -5.89 1.17
CA TRP A 111 -12.63 -6.21 2.38
C TRP A 111 -13.46 -6.94 3.44
N ARG A 112 -14.72 -6.53 3.63
CA ARG A 112 -15.55 -6.92 4.78
C ARG A 112 -15.73 -8.42 4.99
N ASN A 113 -15.91 -9.21 3.93
CA ASN A 113 -16.14 -10.65 4.08
C ASN A 113 -14.89 -11.43 4.51
N TRP A 114 -13.70 -10.81 4.47
CA TRP A 114 -12.46 -11.49 4.84
C TRP A 114 -12.22 -11.47 6.36
N PRO A 115 -11.74 -12.59 6.94
CA PRO A 115 -11.27 -12.61 8.33
C PRO A 115 -10.17 -11.57 8.56
N LEU A 116 -10.11 -10.99 9.77
CA LEU A 116 -9.16 -9.91 10.12
C LEU A 116 -7.71 -10.23 9.72
N LYS A 117 -7.23 -11.44 10.02
CA LYS A 117 -5.85 -11.85 9.67
C LYS A 117 -5.58 -11.83 8.17
N LYS A 118 -6.58 -12.17 7.34
CA LYS A 118 -6.48 -12.10 5.88
C LYS A 118 -6.53 -10.66 5.39
N ARG A 119 -7.40 -9.84 5.95
CA ARG A 119 -7.45 -8.39 5.66
C ARG A 119 -6.11 -7.70 5.94
N GLN A 120 -5.52 -7.95 7.11
CA GLN A 120 -4.18 -7.47 7.46
C GLN A 120 -3.12 -7.93 6.45
N THR A 121 -3.18 -9.20 6.02
CA THR A 121 -2.24 -9.74 5.02
C THR A 121 -2.40 -9.04 3.67
N PHE A 122 -3.64 -8.83 3.22
CA PHE A 122 -3.95 -8.14 1.97
C PHE A 122 -3.59 -6.66 2.01
N ALA A 123 -3.86 -5.99 3.13
CA ALA A 123 -3.46 -4.61 3.38
C ALA A 123 -1.94 -4.48 3.28
N THR A 124 -1.17 -5.30 4.00
CA THR A 124 0.29 -5.32 3.92
C THR A 124 0.79 -5.54 2.49
N ARG A 125 0.24 -6.51 1.75
CA ARG A 125 0.60 -6.72 0.33
C ARG A 125 0.34 -5.48 -0.52
N LEU A 126 -0.78 -4.82 -0.32
CA LEU A 126 -1.16 -3.60 -1.05
C LEU A 126 -0.21 -2.44 -0.75
N LEU A 127 0.14 -2.21 0.52
CA LEU A 127 1.11 -1.18 0.93
C LEU A 127 2.51 -1.48 0.37
N SER A 128 2.94 -2.74 0.46
CA SER A 128 4.22 -3.18 -0.12
C SER A 128 4.25 -3.06 -1.63
N CYS A 129 3.12 -3.22 -2.33
CA CYS A 129 3.06 -3.02 -3.79
C CYS A 129 3.44 -1.59 -4.18
N VAL A 130 2.90 -0.59 -3.48
CA VAL A 130 3.22 0.83 -3.74
C VAL A 130 4.67 1.14 -3.36
N GLU A 131 5.14 0.64 -2.21
CA GLU A 131 6.54 0.81 -1.81
C GLU A 131 7.51 0.21 -2.82
N ARG A 132 7.26 -1.01 -3.29
CA ARG A 132 8.08 -1.67 -4.33
C ARG A 132 8.04 -0.91 -5.66
N ALA A 133 6.89 -0.34 -6.03
CA ALA A 133 6.75 0.42 -7.27
C ALA A 133 7.64 1.66 -7.26
N MET A 134 7.57 2.42 -6.17
CA MET A 134 8.36 3.64 -6.02
C MET A 134 9.85 3.32 -5.83
N THR A 135 10.18 2.37 -4.95
CA THR A 135 11.58 2.02 -4.65
C THR A 135 12.29 1.45 -5.88
N SER A 136 11.69 0.52 -6.62
CA SER A 136 12.30 -0.02 -7.86
C SER A 136 12.53 1.05 -8.92
N ALA A 137 11.66 2.05 -9.01
CA ALA A 137 11.80 3.17 -9.94
C ALA A 137 12.93 4.12 -9.57
N SER A 138 13.38 4.10 -8.31
CA SER A 138 14.47 4.98 -7.87
C SER A 138 15.80 4.72 -8.60
N VAL A 139 15.96 3.57 -9.26
CA VAL A 139 17.13 3.21 -10.07
C VAL A 139 17.10 3.87 -11.45
N THR A 140 15.91 4.08 -12.01
CA THR A 140 15.72 4.57 -13.39
C THR A 140 15.29 6.04 -13.41
N VAL A 141 14.38 6.42 -12.52
CA VAL A 141 13.81 7.77 -12.41
C VAL A 141 14.56 8.56 -11.37
N HIS A 142 15.41 9.51 -11.77
CA HIS A 142 16.27 10.26 -10.85
C HIS A 142 15.63 11.54 -10.29
N SER A 143 14.53 11.99 -10.89
CA SER A 143 13.76 13.15 -10.42
C SER A 143 12.86 12.79 -9.24
N SER A 144 12.32 13.80 -8.58
CA SER A 144 11.23 13.63 -7.63
C SER A 144 10.00 13.05 -8.36
N GLU A 145 9.30 12.15 -7.69
CA GLU A 145 8.02 11.61 -8.15
C GLU A 145 6.98 11.82 -7.05
N ASN A 146 5.83 12.37 -7.41
CA ASN A 146 4.73 12.58 -6.49
C ASN A 146 3.42 12.13 -7.16
N TYR A 147 2.70 11.24 -6.50
CA TYR A 147 1.40 10.75 -6.93
C TYR A 147 0.38 10.99 -5.81
N VAL A 148 -0.63 11.81 -6.10
CA VAL A 148 -1.67 12.19 -5.14
C VAL A 148 -3.02 11.66 -5.58
N GLN A 149 -3.61 10.81 -4.75
CA GLN A 149 -5.01 10.37 -4.80
C GLN A 149 -5.66 10.59 -3.42
N PRO A 150 -6.99 10.74 -3.31
CA PRO A 150 -7.64 11.04 -2.03
C PRO A 150 -7.31 10.06 -0.89
N LEU A 151 -7.19 8.76 -1.21
CA LEU A 151 -6.90 7.72 -0.22
C LEU A 151 -5.42 7.31 -0.15
N VAL A 152 -4.60 7.75 -1.12
CA VAL A 152 -3.19 7.35 -1.23
C VAL A 152 -2.39 8.54 -1.72
N MET A 153 -1.44 9.00 -0.93
CA MET A 153 -0.41 9.93 -1.37
C MET A 153 0.93 9.20 -1.30
N THR A 154 1.76 9.33 -2.32
CA THR A 154 3.12 8.83 -2.27
C THR A 154 4.09 9.78 -2.94
N GLU A 155 5.28 9.87 -2.36
CA GLU A 155 6.37 10.69 -2.84
C GLU A 155 7.67 9.89 -2.81
N MET A 156 8.44 9.95 -3.89
CA MET A 156 9.83 9.56 -3.91
C MET A 156 10.65 10.83 -4.07
N SER A 157 11.51 11.12 -3.09
CA SER A 157 12.36 12.30 -3.12
C SER A 157 13.36 12.25 -4.28
N GLU A 158 13.92 13.40 -4.61
CA GLU A 158 15.19 13.46 -5.34
C GLU A 158 16.33 12.89 -4.50
N ASN A 159 17.48 12.67 -5.13
CA ASN A 159 18.68 12.23 -4.43
C ASN A 159 19.15 13.32 -3.48
N ILE A 160 18.89 13.11 -2.19
CA ILE A 160 19.25 14.00 -1.09
C ILE A 160 20.73 13.85 -0.83
N LYS A 161 21.45 14.97 -0.92
CA LYS A 161 22.86 15.04 -0.51
C LYS A 161 22.96 15.63 0.89
N THR A 162 23.03 14.75 1.89
CA THR A 162 22.98 15.07 3.33
C THR A 162 24.02 16.12 3.73
N SER A 163 25.27 15.99 3.26
CA SER A 163 26.36 16.95 3.56
C SER A 163 26.10 18.38 3.11
N THR A 164 25.30 18.59 2.07
CA THR A 164 25.03 19.94 1.52
C THR A 164 23.76 20.59 2.07
N GLN A 165 23.00 19.87 2.90
CA GLN A 165 21.72 20.35 3.39
C GLN A 165 21.89 21.18 4.67
N PRO A 166 21.41 22.43 4.69
CA PRO A 166 21.57 23.32 5.84
C PRO A 166 20.58 23.00 6.97
N SER A 167 19.44 22.36 6.68
CA SER A 167 18.47 21.95 7.69
C SER A 167 18.92 20.68 8.42
N ASN A 168 18.52 20.56 9.69
CA ASN A 168 18.77 19.36 10.49
C ASN A 168 17.72 18.26 10.27
N TYR A 169 16.73 18.48 9.41
CA TYR A 169 15.67 17.51 9.11
C TYR A 169 15.15 17.67 7.68
N PHE A 170 14.48 16.62 7.21
CA PHE A 170 13.78 16.54 5.94
C PHE A 170 12.30 16.24 6.18
N LEU A 171 11.42 17.13 5.73
CA LEU A 171 9.97 16.99 5.89
C LEU A 171 9.36 16.32 4.65
N PHE A 172 8.57 15.27 4.88
CA PHE A 172 7.80 14.59 3.84
C PHE A 172 6.31 14.55 4.19
N PRO A 173 5.39 14.72 3.22
CA PRO A 173 5.67 15.02 1.82
C PRO A 173 6.17 16.47 1.68
N SER A 174 6.91 16.78 0.61
CA SER A 174 7.51 18.11 0.41
C SER A 174 6.48 19.24 0.39
N MET A 175 5.23 18.94 0.03
CA MET A 175 4.13 19.91 0.10
C MET A 175 3.73 20.31 1.52
N ALA A 176 4.06 19.53 2.55
CA ALA A 176 3.78 19.88 3.94
C ALA A 176 4.50 21.18 4.36
N LEU A 177 5.62 21.52 3.69
CA LEU A 177 6.33 22.80 3.89
C LEU A 177 5.45 24.02 3.56
N TRP A 178 4.46 23.86 2.67
CA TRP A 178 3.65 24.96 2.13
C TRP A 178 2.16 24.84 2.45
N ALA A 179 1.67 23.62 2.65
CA ALA A 179 0.25 23.34 2.89
C ALA A 179 -0.21 23.66 4.32
N GLY A 180 0.72 23.95 5.24
CA GLY A 180 0.47 24.14 6.67
C GLY A 180 0.25 22.81 7.39
N GLU A 181 0.63 22.76 8.68
CA GLU A 181 0.68 21.53 9.51
C GLU A 181 -0.65 20.75 9.62
N ASN A 182 -1.80 21.36 9.30
CA ASN A 182 -3.11 20.76 9.51
C ASN A 182 -3.69 20.03 8.28
N ASN A 183 -3.04 20.10 7.12
CA ASN A 183 -3.63 19.61 5.87
C ASN A 183 -3.06 18.28 5.38
N VAL A 184 -1.88 17.87 5.85
CA VAL A 184 -1.17 16.68 5.37
C VAL A 184 -0.42 16.00 6.51
N ASP A 185 -0.62 14.69 6.70
CA ASP A 185 0.16 13.92 7.66
C ASP A 185 1.64 13.90 7.24
N SER A 186 2.54 14.41 8.07
CA SER A 186 3.95 14.55 7.71
C SER A 186 4.87 13.67 8.56
N VAL A 187 6.06 13.40 8.02
CA VAL A 187 7.15 12.72 8.71
C VAL A 187 8.41 13.56 8.58
N ASP A 188 9.03 13.82 9.72
CA ASP A 188 10.36 14.41 9.79
C ASP A 188 11.42 13.32 9.84
N ILE A 189 12.37 13.38 8.91
CA ILE A 189 13.56 12.52 8.91
C ILE A 189 14.74 13.36 9.39
N PRO A 190 15.28 13.10 10.60
CA PRO A 190 16.43 13.82 11.11
C PRO A 190 17.67 13.59 10.24
N LYS A 191 18.45 14.64 10.02
CA LYS A 191 19.72 14.59 9.31
C LYS A 191 20.69 13.65 10.02
N GLU A 192 20.71 13.66 11.36
CA GLU A 192 21.61 12.80 12.13
C GLU A 192 21.35 11.31 11.86
N ALA A 193 20.10 10.91 11.60
CA ALA A 193 19.76 9.51 11.30
C ALA A 193 20.39 9.03 9.98
N LEU A 194 20.52 9.91 8.98
CA LEU A 194 21.18 9.60 7.71
C LEU A 194 22.71 9.62 7.85
N GLU A 195 23.25 10.57 8.61
CA GLU A 195 24.69 10.68 8.89
C GLU A 195 25.20 9.47 9.69
N LEU A 196 24.48 9.05 10.72
CA LEU A 196 24.81 7.86 11.53
C LEU A 196 24.77 6.57 10.70
N ALA A 197 23.93 6.52 9.68
CA ALA A 197 23.89 5.41 8.74
C ALA A 197 24.98 5.50 7.64
N GLY A 198 25.81 6.55 7.64
CA GLY A 198 26.85 6.78 6.64
C GLY A 198 26.30 7.15 5.26
N LEU A 199 25.06 7.68 5.19
CA LEU A 199 24.35 7.93 3.94
C LEU A 199 24.44 9.40 3.54
N ASP A 200 25.46 9.76 2.74
CA ASP A 200 25.56 11.10 2.16
C ASP A 200 24.61 11.28 0.98
N ARG A 201 24.33 10.23 0.20
CA ARG A 201 23.42 10.26 -0.95
C ARG A 201 22.33 9.23 -0.74
N SER A 202 21.11 9.69 -0.52
CA SER A 202 19.97 8.80 -0.30
C SER A 202 18.70 9.37 -0.88
N ARG A 203 17.70 8.52 -1.05
CA ARG A 203 16.34 8.93 -1.41
C ARG A 203 15.40 8.50 -0.31
N VAL A 204 14.26 9.17 -0.23
CA VAL A 204 13.23 8.85 0.73
C VAL A 204 11.95 8.53 -0.03
N TYR A 205 11.43 7.35 0.26
CA TYR A 205 10.05 6.99 -0.05
C TYR A 205 9.16 7.43 1.10
N TYR A 206 8.09 8.15 0.77
CA TYR A 206 7.01 8.50 1.67
C TYR A 206 5.69 8.02 1.07
N ALA A 207 4.79 7.54 1.92
CA ALA A 207 3.40 7.31 1.55
C ALA A 207 2.44 7.50 2.72
N SER A 208 1.23 7.98 2.43
CA SER A 208 0.13 8.13 3.38
C SER A 208 -1.15 7.51 2.83
N TYR A 209 -1.74 6.65 3.65
CA TYR A 209 -2.91 5.85 3.30
C TYR A 209 -4.07 6.18 4.24
N ALA A 210 -5.21 6.57 3.66
CA ALA A 210 -6.45 6.72 4.39
C ALA A 210 -7.23 5.40 4.44
N ASN A 211 -8.02 5.22 5.50
CA ASN A 211 -9.00 4.14 5.69
C ASN A 211 -8.44 2.71 5.75
N ILE A 212 -7.18 2.49 5.40
CA ILE A 212 -6.55 1.15 5.52
C ILE A 212 -6.41 0.70 6.99
N GLY A 213 -6.46 1.64 7.94
CA GLY A 213 -6.44 1.37 9.38
C GLY A 213 -7.56 0.42 9.84
N ASP A 214 -8.75 0.52 9.24
CA ASP A 214 -9.90 -0.36 9.53
C ASP A 214 -9.61 -1.83 9.18
N GLU A 215 -8.75 -2.05 8.18
CA GLU A 215 -8.37 -3.39 7.71
C GLU A 215 -7.10 -3.91 8.40
N MET A 216 -6.45 -3.06 9.18
CA MET A 216 -5.22 -3.33 9.92
C MET A 216 -5.40 -3.24 11.45
N GLU A 217 -6.64 -3.27 11.94
CA GLU A 217 -6.91 -3.22 13.37
C GLU A 217 -6.16 -4.34 14.10
N PRO A 218 -5.51 -4.05 15.25
CA PRO A 218 -4.84 -5.06 16.04
C PRO A 218 -5.84 -6.09 16.60
N PRO A 219 -5.40 -7.33 16.84
CA PRO A 219 -6.26 -8.36 17.42
C PRO A 219 -6.79 -7.91 18.79
N VAL A 220 -7.98 -8.39 19.14
CA VAL A 220 -8.58 -8.15 20.45
C VAL A 220 -7.67 -8.74 21.53
N GLU A 221 -7.28 -7.92 22.49
CA GLU A 221 -6.46 -8.33 23.62
C GLU A 221 -7.38 -8.85 24.73
N LEU A 222 -7.20 -10.13 25.09
CA LEU A 222 -7.92 -10.75 26.19
C LEU A 222 -7.20 -10.44 27.51
N ILE A 223 -7.85 -9.68 28.37
CA ILE A 223 -7.39 -9.38 29.72
C ILE A 223 -7.80 -10.55 30.61
N SER A 224 -6.81 -11.24 31.19
CA SER A 224 -7.05 -12.32 32.14
C SER A 224 -7.80 -11.83 33.37
N ALA A 225 -8.61 -12.71 33.96
CA ALA A 225 -9.29 -12.39 35.21
C ALA A 225 -8.28 -12.06 36.31
N SER A 226 -8.49 -10.94 36.99
CA SER A 226 -7.73 -10.49 38.16
C SER A 226 -8.67 -10.26 39.34
N GLU A 227 -8.14 -10.07 40.55
CA GLU A 227 -8.95 -9.74 41.73
C GLU A 227 -9.79 -8.47 41.52
N GLU A 228 -9.28 -7.52 40.72
CA GLU A 228 -9.99 -6.29 40.33
C GLU A 228 -10.97 -6.49 39.16
N ASN A 229 -10.81 -7.56 38.38
CA ASN A 229 -11.65 -7.84 37.21
C ASN A 229 -11.96 -9.34 37.07
N PRO A 230 -12.89 -9.88 37.88
CA PRO A 230 -13.08 -11.33 38.04
C PRO A 230 -13.65 -12.04 36.80
N GLN A 231 -14.24 -11.30 35.85
CA GLN A 231 -14.73 -11.84 34.58
C GLN A 231 -13.67 -11.79 33.45
N GLY A 232 -12.49 -11.23 33.72
CA GLY A 232 -11.58 -10.80 32.66
C GLY A 232 -12.18 -9.67 31.81
N GLY A 233 -11.57 -9.36 30.68
CA GLY A 233 -12.11 -8.35 29.77
C GLY A 233 -11.56 -8.44 28.36
N GLU A 234 -12.22 -7.78 27.42
CA GLU A 234 -11.72 -7.59 26.06
C GLU A 234 -11.26 -6.15 25.87
N ARG A 235 -10.03 -5.96 25.41
CA ARG A 235 -9.53 -4.65 24.97
C ARG A 235 -9.44 -4.62 23.46
N ARG A 236 -10.34 -3.84 22.85
CA ARG A 236 -10.34 -3.54 21.42
C ARG A 236 -9.59 -2.24 21.18
N ARG A 237 -8.67 -2.23 20.22
CA ARG A 237 -7.92 -1.03 19.82
C ARG A 237 -8.24 -0.77 18.34
N ARG A 238 -8.32 0.50 17.96
CA ARG A 238 -8.60 0.92 16.59
C ARG A 238 -7.52 1.85 16.10
N VAL A 239 -7.23 1.82 14.81
CA VAL A 239 -6.36 2.80 14.16
C VAL A 239 -7.21 4.02 13.84
N VAL A 240 -6.94 5.15 14.49
CA VAL A 240 -7.73 6.39 14.35
C VAL A 240 -7.08 7.44 13.45
N SER A 241 -5.91 7.13 12.91
CA SER A 241 -5.13 8.01 12.03
C SER A 241 -4.99 7.39 10.64
N ARG A 242 -4.46 8.17 9.69
CA ARG A 242 -3.88 7.60 8.48
C ARG A 242 -2.69 6.72 8.84
N VAL A 243 -2.39 5.77 7.97
CA VAL A 243 -1.16 4.97 8.05
C VAL A 243 -0.12 5.66 7.18
N VAL A 244 0.97 6.09 7.80
CA VAL A 244 2.08 6.75 7.11
C VAL A 244 3.29 5.81 7.10
N ALA A 245 3.94 5.71 5.95
CA ALA A 245 5.15 4.93 5.74
C ALA A 245 6.25 5.85 5.22
N ALA A 246 7.45 5.72 5.78
CA ALA A 246 8.65 6.38 5.31
C ALA A 246 9.82 5.39 5.30
N SER A 247 10.62 5.41 4.25
CA SER A 247 11.74 4.48 4.07
C SER A 247 12.88 5.17 3.35
N VAL A 248 14.11 4.97 3.84
CA VAL A 248 15.32 5.44 3.16
C VAL A 248 15.70 4.42 2.09
N VAL A 249 15.95 4.89 0.87
CA VAL A 249 16.13 4.08 -0.32
C VAL A 249 17.53 4.31 -0.89
N LEU A 250 18.24 3.22 -1.15
CA LEU A 250 19.51 3.18 -1.85
C LEU A 250 19.42 2.16 -2.99
N GLU A 251 19.81 2.58 -4.20
CA GLU A 251 19.93 1.69 -5.36
C GLU A 251 18.72 0.77 -5.57
N GLY A 252 17.51 1.30 -5.40
CA GLY A 252 16.27 0.54 -5.62
C GLY A 252 15.78 -0.28 -4.42
N ARG A 253 16.41 -0.17 -3.24
CA ARG A 253 16.05 -0.96 -2.05
C ARG A 253 15.92 -0.09 -0.81
N SER A 254 14.93 -0.43 0.03
CA SER A 254 14.80 0.12 1.37
C SER A 254 15.96 -0.31 2.26
N VAL A 255 16.59 0.63 2.96
CA VAL A 255 17.67 0.37 3.91
C VAL A 255 17.09 0.26 5.31
N ARG A 256 17.48 -0.80 6.03
CA ARG A 256 17.26 -0.85 7.48
C ARG A 256 18.31 -0.02 8.16
N LEU A 257 17.90 1.12 8.72
CA LEU A 257 18.77 1.91 9.58
C LEU A 257 19.13 1.09 10.84
N PRO A 258 20.36 1.23 11.37
CA PRO A 258 20.75 0.57 12.60
C PRO A 258 19.81 0.97 13.74
N ILE A 259 19.48 0.01 14.60
CA ILE A 259 18.65 0.26 15.78
C ILE A 259 19.45 1.20 16.68
N LEU A 260 18.97 2.44 16.82
CA LEU A 260 19.55 3.37 17.78
C LEU A 260 19.43 2.77 19.19
N PRO A 261 20.46 2.87 20.03
CA PRO A 261 20.35 2.47 21.43
C PRO A 261 19.18 3.25 22.04
N ARG A 262 18.33 2.54 22.80
CA ARG A 262 17.22 3.19 23.50
C ARG A 262 17.81 4.23 24.47
N PRO A 263 17.18 5.41 24.59
CA PRO A 263 17.59 6.41 25.58
C PRO A 263 17.52 5.85 27.00
#